data_AF-A0A670ZIJ7-F1
#
_entry.id   AF-A0A670ZIJ7-F1
#
_cell.length_a   1.000
_cell.length_b   1.000
_cell.length_c   1.000
_cell.angle_alpha   90.00
_cell.angle_beta   90.00
_cell.angle_gamma   90.00
#
_symmetry.space_group_name_H-M   'P 1'
#
loop_
_entity.id
_entity.type
_entity.pdbx_description
1 polymer ?
#
loop_
_entity_poly.entity_id
_entity_poly.type
_entity_poly.pdbx_seq_one_letter_code
_entity_poly.pdbx_strand_id
1 'polypeptide(L)'
;MVTQVTGKKAVPYYSSYGCYCGLRGRGRPKDATDRCCQRHDCCYGQLQKWGCRPHITSYSSSARRCQEACSCDRALALCLKQNARWYQKKYTFYPNFLCRGPSLSC
;
A
#
# COMPACT_ATOMS: atom_id res chain seq x y z
N MET A 1 -10.89 -5.80 2.22
CA MET A 1 -9.85 -6.52 3.00
C MET A 1 -9.22 -5.68 4.12
N VAL A 2 -8.56 -4.55 3.86
CA VAL A 2 -7.89 -3.76 4.92
C VAL A 2 -8.80 -3.44 6.11
N THR A 3 -10.02 -2.96 5.88
CA THR A 3 -10.98 -2.67 6.96
C THR A 3 -11.31 -3.89 7.81
N GLN A 4 -11.52 -5.05 7.18
CA GLN A 4 -11.84 -6.31 7.88
C GLN A 4 -10.67 -6.80 8.73
N VAL A 5 -9.43 -6.68 8.23
CA VAL A 5 -8.24 -7.21 8.90
C VAL A 5 -7.74 -6.28 10.01
N THR A 6 -7.77 -4.97 9.78
CA THR A 6 -7.24 -3.96 10.72
C THR A 6 -8.28 -3.41 11.70
N GLY A 7 -9.58 -3.59 11.41
CA GLY A 7 -10.67 -2.97 12.17
C GLY A 7 -10.82 -1.46 11.98
N LYS A 8 -10.01 -0.83 11.11
CA LYS A 8 -10.05 0.62 10.84
C LYS A 8 -10.63 0.89 9.46
N LYS A 9 -11.39 1.98 9.31
CA LYS A 9 -11.89 2.42 7.99
C LYS A 9 -10.70 2.70 7.07
N ALA A 10 -10.51 1.89 6.02
CA ALA A 10 -9.30 1.92 5.20
C ALA A 10 -9.00 3.31 4.60
N VAL A 11 -10.04 3.99 4.09
CA VAL A 11 -9.89 5.28 3.39
C VAL A 11 -9.28 6.36 4.28
N PRO A 12 -9.92 6.78 5.40
CA PRO A 12 -9.41 7.87 6.22
C PRO A 12 -8.13 7.52 7.00
N TYR A 13 -7.79 6.24 7.17
CA TYR A 13 -6.61 5.84 7.95
C TYR A 13 -5.39 5.50 7.09
N TYR A 14 -5.59 4.95 5.89
CA TYR A 14 -4.49 4.37 5.13
C TYR A 14 -4.40 4.90 3.69
N SER A 15 -5.46 5.43 3.07
CA SER A 15 -5.39 5.83 1.65
C SER A 15 -4.48 7.03 1.35
N SER A 16 -4.06 7.77 2.37
CA SER A 16 -3.20 8.95 2.27
C SER A 16 -2.26 9.03 3.47
N TYR A 17 -1.70 7.88 3.84
CA TYR A 17 -0.81 7.75 4.99
C TYR A 17 0.67 7.79 4.57
N GLY A 18 1.46 8.62 5.24
CA GLY A 18 2.89 8.71 5.01
C GLY A 18 3.23 9.15 3.58
N CYS A 19 4.22 8.49 2.97
CA CYS A 19 4.73 8.83 1.65
C CYS A 19 4.35 7.83 0.56
N TYR A 20 3.88 6.63 0.92
CA TYR A 20 3.61 5.54 0.00
C TYR A 20 2.17 5.06 0.02
N CYS A 21 1.45 5.18 1.13
CA CYS A 21 0.06 4.73 1.14
C CYS A 21 -0.83 5.70 0.35
N GLY A 22 -1.23 5.28 -0.86
CA GLY A 22 -2.02 6.07 -1.79
C GLY A 22 -1.58 5.86 -3.23
N LEU A 23 -1.58 6.93 -4.02
CA LEU A 23 -1.12 6.92 -5.41
C LEU A 23 0.38 7.23 -5.49
N ARG A 24 1.19 6.23 -5.84
CA ARG A 24 2.62 6.31 -6.16
C ARG A 24 3.47 7.06 -5.12
N GLY A 25 4.13 6.31 -4.27
CA GLY A 25 5.03 6.91 -3.28
C GLY A 25 6.41 7.34 -3.78
N ARG A 26 7.07 8.20 -3.00
CA ARG A 26 8.47 8.59 -3.19
C ARG A 26 9.18 8.87 -1.88
N GLY A 27 10.51 8.93 -1.92
CA GLY A 27 11.32 9.28 -0.76
C GLY A 27 11.44 8.17 0.27
N ARG A 28 11.85 8.51 1.49
CA ARG A 28 12.00 7.52 2.56
C ARG A 28 10.64 7.30 3.28
N PRO A 29 10.22 6.04 3.51
CA PRO A 29 9.03 5.74 4.29
C PRO A 29 9.10 6.35 5.69
N LYS A 30 7.98 6.90 6.18
CA LYS A 30 7.89 7.61 7.46
C LYS A 30 7.94 6.68 8.67
N ASP A 31 7.35 5.49 8.55
CA ASP A 31 7.37 4.47 9.58
C ASP A 31 7.13 3.07 8.98
N ALA A 32 6.91 2.08 9.86
CA ALA A 32 6.66 0.71 9.44
C ALA A 32 5.32 0.54 8.69
N THR A 33 4.31 1.35 9.00
CA THR A 33 3.02 1.37 8.29
C THR A 33 3.23 1.84 6.85
N ASP A 34 3.97 2.94 6.67
CA ASP A 34 4.29 3.49 5.36
C ASP A 34 5.15 2.53 4.52
N ARG A 35 6.05 1.78 5.19
CA ARG A 35 6.83 0.71 4.54
C ARG A 35 5.97 -0.45 4.03
N CYS A 36 4.84 -0.77 4.67
CA CYS A 36 3.89 -1.76 4.15
C CYS A 36 3.35 -1.33 2.79
N CYS A 37 3.04 -0.04 2.64
CA CYS A 37 2.54 0.52 1.39
C CYS A 37 3.62 0.61 0.32
N GLN A 38 4.87 0.93 0.68
CA GLN A 38 5.99 0.85 -0.26
C GLN A 38 6.12 -0.56 -0.87
N ARG A 39 6.02 -1.62 -0.05
CA ARG A 39 6.06 -3.00 -0.53
C ARG A 39 4.86 -3.35 -1.41
N HIS A 40 3.69 -2.81 -1.08
CA HIS A 40 2.48 -2.98 -1.89
C HIS A 40 2.62 -2.32 -3.27
N ASP A 41 3.13 -1.08 -3.32
CA ASP A 41 3.48 -0.39 -4.56
C ASP A 41 4.46 -1.21 -5.41
N CYS A 42 5.48 -1.83 -4.79
CA CYS A 42 6.40 -2.73 -5.49
C CYS A 42 5.68 -3.94 -6.10
N CYS A 43 4.80 -4.59 -5.33
CA CYS A 43 4.03 -5.74 -5.77
C CYS A 43 3.15 -5.37 -6.97
N TYR A 44 2.43 -4.25 -6.87
CA TYR A 44 1.59 -3.73 -7.94
C TYR A 44 2.41 -3.31 -9.17
N GLY A 45 3.61 -2.74 -8.97
CA GLY A 45 4.52 -2.39 -10.05
C GLY A 45 4.96 -3.61 -10.88
N GLN A 46 5.19 -4.76 -10.26
CA GLN A 46 5.49 -6.00 -10.98
C GLN A 46 4.27 -6.51 -11.77
N LEU A 47 3.08 -6.46 -11.18
CA LEU A 47 1.84 -6.82 -11.88
C LEU A 47 1.59 -5.92 -13.10
N GLN A 48 1.86 -4.62 -12.98
CA GLN A 48 1.75 -3.69 -14.10
C GLN A 48 2.73 -4.01 -15.23
N LYS A 49 3.97 -4.43 -14.92
CA LYS A 49 4.93 -4.91 -15.94
C LYS A 49 4.44 -6.15 -16.68
N TRP A 50 3.61 -6.98 -16.05
CA TRP A 50 2.96 -8.13 -16.68
C TRP A 50 1.66 -7.79 -17.42
N GLY A 51 1.31 -6.50 -17.52
CA GLY A 51 0.12 -6.01 -18.22
C GLY A 51 -1.16 -6.01 -17.37
N CYS A 52 -1.09 -6.31 -16.08
CA CYS A 52 -2.24 -6.23 -15.17
C CYS A 52 -2.53 -4.77 -14.76
N ARG A 53 -3.79 -4.47 -14.44
CA ARG A 53 -4.20 -3.17 -13.92
C ARG A 53 -4.81 -3.31 -12.51
N PRO A 54 -3.99 -3.62 -11.49
CA PRO A 54 -4.47 -4.07 -10.17
C PRO A 54 -5.28 -3.01 -9.38
N HIS A 55 -5.28 -1.74 -9.81
CA HIS A 55 -6.13 -0.70 -9.22
C HIS A 55 -7.58 -0.68 -9.72
N ILE A 56 -7.86 -1.28 -10.88
CA ILE A 56 -9.18 -1.26 -11.53
C ILE A 56 -9.67 -2.66 -11.93
N THR A 57 -8.78 -3.65 -12.00
CA THR A 57 -9.13 -5.02 -12.33
C THR A 57 -9.85 -5.66 -11.14
N SER A 58 -11.09 -6.12 -11.36
CA SER A 58 -11.78 -6.99 -10.41
C SER A 58 -10.95 -8.25 -10.15
N TYR A 59 -10.86 -8.69 -8.90
CA TYR A 59 -10.22 -9.96 -8.55
C TYR A 59 -10.86 -11.17 -9.25
N SER A 60 -12.08 -11.03 -9.82
CA SER A 60 -12.74 -12.07 -10.60
C SER A 60 -12.31 -12.13 -12.07
N SER A 61 -11.32 -11.34 -12.50
CA SER A 61 -10.80 -11.44 -13.86
C SER A 61 -10.19 -12.84 -14.12
N SER A 62 -10.48 -13.40 -15.29
CA SER A 62 -10.04 -14.74 -15.73
C SER A 62 -8.52 -14.84 -15.97
N ALA A 63 -7.79 -13.73 -15.87
CA ALA A 63 -6.33 -13.72 -15.96
C ALA A 63 -5.71 -14.21 -14.64
N ARG A 64 -5.33 -15.51 -14.60
CA ARG A 64 -4.61 -16.14 -13.47
C ARG A 64 -3.47 -15.29 -12.91
N ARG A 65 -2.73 -14.59 -13.78
CA ARG A 65 -1.60 -13.72 -13.37
C ARG A 65 -2.04 -12.47 -12.61
N CYS A 66 -3.22 -11.92 -12.89
CA CYS A 66 -3.72 -10.73 -12.20
C CYS A 66 -4.44 -11.06 -10.88
N GLN A 67 -4.69 -12.35 -10.60
CA GLN A 67 -5.18 -12.81 -9.29
C GLN A 67 -4.17 -12.56 -8.16
N GLU A 68 -2.87 -12.43 -8.49
CA GLU A 68 -1.83 -12.07 -7.52
C GLU A 68 -2.04 -10.69 -6.89
N ALA A 69 -2.85 -9.81 -7.49
CA ALA A 69 -3.28 -8.56 -6.83
C ALA A 69 -3.91 -8.84 -5.45
N CYS A 70 -4.73 -9.89 -5.34
CA CYS A 70 -5.33 -10.30 -4.07
C CYS A 70 -4.26 -10.68 -3.02
N SER A 71 -3.19 -11.36 -3.46
CA SER A 71 -2.06 -11.70 -2.60
C SER A 71 -1.30 -10.46 -2.14
N CYS A 72 -1.05 -9.49 -3.03
CA CYS A 72 -0.46 -8.20 -2.69
C CYS A 72 -1.30 -7.47 -1.63
N ASP A 73 -2.62 -7.37 -1.84
CA ASP A 73 -3.52 -6.70 -0.91
C ASP A 73 -3.61 -7.42 0.44
N ARG A 74 -3.53 -8.76 0.43
CA ARG A 74 -3.59 -9.57 1.65
C ARG A 74 -2.33 -9.33 2.47
N ALA A 75 -1.18 -9.32 1.81
CA ALA A 75 0.10 -8.98 2.43
C ALA A 75 0.08 -7.56 3.02
N LEU A 76 -0.47 -6.58 2.28
CA LEU A 76 -0.65 -5.21 2.78
C LEU A 76 -1.51 -5.21 4.05
N ALA A 77 -2.69 -5.81 4.01
CA ALA A 77 -3.63 -5.79 5.14
C ALA A 77 -3.03 -6.45 6.40
N LEU A 78 -2.31 -7.56 6.25
CA LEU A 78 -1.61 -8.22 7.36
C LEU A 78 -0.47 -7.37 7.91
N CYS A 79 0.33 -6.75 7.04
CA CYS A 79 1.41 -5.85 7.44
C CYS A 79 0.87 -4.63 8.22
N LEU A 80 -0.22 -4.02 7.75
CA LEU A 80 -0.88 -2.91 8.44
C LEU A 80 -1.41 -3.34 9.82
N LYS A 81 -1.97 -4.55 9.94
CA LYS A 81 -2.41 -5.10 11.23
C LYS A 81 -1.26 -5.30 12.20
N GLN A 82 -0.14 -5.88 11.74
CA GLN A 82 1.05 -6.09 12.56
C GLN A 82 1.63 -4.77 13.09
N ASN A 83 1.57 -3.70 12.30
CA ASN A 83 2.11 -2.39 12.66
C ASN A 83 1.06 -1.45 13.28
N ALA A 84 -0.16 -1.92 13.53
CA ALA A 84 -1.25 -1.09 14.04
C ALA A 84 -0.94 -0.41 15.39
N ARG A 85 -0.11 -1.05 16.23
CA ARG A 85 0.34 -0.49 17.52
C ARG A 85 1.27 0.72 17.35
N TRP A 86 2.05 0.75 16.28
CA TRP A 86 3.04 1.79 16.00
C TRP A 86 2.50 2.86 15.03
N TYR A 87 1.22 2.78 14.67
CA TYR A 87 0.56 3.75 13.81
C TYR A 87 0.64 5.16 14.39
N GLN A 88 1.21 6.09 13.63
CA GLN A 88 1.34 7.49 14.05
C GLN A 88 0.30 8.36 13.33
N LYS A 89 -0.63 8.94 14.09
CA LYS A 89 -1.71 9.78 13.52
C LYS A 89 -1.20 10.98 12.73
N LYS A 90 -0.04 11.55 13.07
CA LYS A 90 0.57 12.70 12.37
C LYS A 90 0.94 12.43 10.90
N TYR A 91 1.01 11.16 10.49
CA TYR A 91 1.25 10.78 9.10
C TYR A 91 -0.05 10.46 8.35
N THR A 92 -1.22 10.64 8.97
CA THR A 92 -2.51 10.58 8.26
C THR A 92 -2.68 11.85 7.42
N PHE A 93 -3.09 11.73 6.16
CA PHE A 93 -3.16 12.83 5.20
C PHE A 93 -1.82 13.57 5.03
N TYR A 94 -0.72 12.82 5.06
CA TYR A 94 0.60 13.41 5.00
C TYR A 94 0.89 13.96 3.59
N PRO A 95 1.39 15.21 3.47
CA PRO A 95 1.59 15.81 2.16
C PRO A 95 2.83 15.25 1.45
N ASN A 96 2.62 14.71 0.23
CA ASN A 96 3.67 14.09 -0.58
C ASN A 96 4.85 15.02 -0.93
N PHE A 97 4.67 16.35 -0.92
CA PHE A 97 5.78 17.29 -1.12
C PHE A 97 6.81 17.29 0.02
N LEU A 98 6.45 16.78 1.20
CA LEU A 98 7.36 16.56 2.34
C LEU A 98 8.09 15.21 2.29
N CYS A 99 7.82 14.40 1.28
CA CYS A 99 8.49 13.13 1.06
C CYS A 99 9.81 13.36 0.32
N ARG A 100 10.92 13.16 1.05
CA ARG A 100 12.30 13.40 0.61
C ARG A 100 13.19 12.20 0.95
N GLY A 101 14.42 12.22 0.44
CA GLY A 101 15.42 11.18 0.68
C GLY A 101 15.35 10.04 -0.33
N PRO A 102 16.20 9.02 -0.17
CA PRO A 102 16.25 7.90 -1.10
C PRO A 102 14.98 7.06 -0.99
N SER A 103 14.37 6.75 -2.14
CA SER A 103 13.44 5.64 -2.25
C SER A 103 14.24 4.35 -2.33
N LEU A 104 13.99 3.42 -1.40
CA LEU A 104 14.48 2.06 -1.57
C LEU A 104 13.86 1.47 -2.83
N SER A 105 14.69 0.93 -3.72
CA SER A 105 14.25 0.27 -4.94
C SER A 105 13.46 -0.99 -4.58
N CYS A 106 12.38 -1.19 -5.34
CA CYS A 106 11.85 -2.52 -5.61
C CYS A 106 12.81 -3.24 -6.57
#